data_AF-A0A7V3AHR6-F1
#
_entry.id   AF-A0A7V3AHR6-F1
#
_cell.length_a   1.000
_cell.length_b   1.000
_cell.length_c   1.000
_cell.angle_alpha   90.00
_cell.angle_beta   90.00
_cell.angle_gamma   90.00
#
_symmetry.space_group_name_H-M   'P 1'
#
loop_
_entity.id
_entity.type
_entity.pdbx_description
1 polymer ?
#
loop_
_entity_poly.entity_id
_entity_poly.type
_entity_poly.pdbx_seq_one_letter_code
_entity_poly.pdbx_strand_id
1 'polypeptide(L)'
;MPTHGKSVILESGKRGIHQSGKGAVFAEDGSCKTCCGCEPFLLASATTNRNNPPWNLTPYQGEHMAPPNSYWRLIEMGSCYPGWHPWYGAGCVNGSGRLVGLPNQFQSNYYYNGYMQLQIGCLDPADPNYILWPGSCQSRTPRYSC
;
A
#
# COMPACT_ATOMS: atom_id res chain seq x y z
N MET A 1 26.21 -15.24 7.38
CA MET A 1 25.99 -14.91 8.81
C MET A 1 24.94 -13.81 8.88
N PRO A 2 23.75 -14.03 9.45
CA PRO A 2 22.77 -12.97 9.58
C PRO A 2 23.18 -11.99 10.69
N THR A 3 23.24 -10.70 10.36
CA THR A 3 23.59 -9.63 11.31
C THR A 3 22.38 -9.35 12.19
N HIS A 4 22.52 -9.52 13.52
CA HIS A 4 21.47 -9.21 14.47
C HIS A 4 21.23 -7.70 14.54
N GLY A 5 19.99 -7.25 14.26
CA GLY A 5 19.58 -5.87 14.48
C GLY A 5 19.64 -5.51 15.96
N LYS A 6 20.20 -4.34 16.29
CA LYS A 6 20.25 -3.83 17.67
C LYS A 6 18.88 -3.31 18.09
N SER A 7 18.36 -3.78 19.23
CA SER A 7 17.15 -3.25 19.86
C SER A 7 17.50 -2.49 21.14
N VAL A 8 16.85 -1.35 21.38
CA VAL A 8 16.94 -0.60 22.63
C VAL A 8 15.64 -0.81 23.41
N ILE A 9 15.77 -1.21 24.68
CA ILE A 9 14.63 -1.37 25.60
C ILE A 9 14.45 -0.04 26.32
N LEU A 10 13.25 0.56 26.21
CA LEU A 10 12.84 1.75 26.97
C LEU A 10 11.72 1.34 27.94
N GLU A 11 11.47 2.14 28.98
CA GLU A 11 10.42 1.88 29.98
C GLU A 11 9.01 1.72 29.38
N SER A 12 8.78 2.18 28.14
CA SER A 12 7.51 2.06 27.40
C SER A 12 7.47 0.95 26.34
N GLY A 13 8.52 0.12 26.21
CA GLY A 13 8.56 -1.02 25.27
C GLY A 13 9.91 -1.22 24.56
N LYS A 14 10.00 -2.25 23.71
CA LYS A 14 11.23 -2.57 22.93
C LYS A 14 11.20 -1.84 21.59
N ARG A 15 12.16 -0.96 21.31
CA ARG A 15 12.36 -0.38 19.98
C ARG A 15 13.41 -1.20 19.24
N GLY A 16 13.01 -1.93 18.19
CA GLY A 16 13.89 -2.80 17.40
C GLY A 16 13.99 -2.33 15.95
N ILE A 17 15.05 -2.70 15.24
CA ILE A 17 15.16 -2.46 13.80
C ILE A 17 14.70 -3.71 13.06
N HIS A 18 13.67 -3.56 12.22
CA HIS A 18 13.18 -4.59 11.33
C HIS A 18 14.27 -4.99 10.32
N GLN A 19 14.22 -6.19 9.75
CA GLN A 19 15.21 -6.66 8.77
C GLN A 19 15.34 -5.76 7.52
N SER A 20 14.33 -4.93 7.26
CA SER A 20 14.32 -3.90 6.22
C SER A 20 15.00 -2.58 6.62
N GLY A 21 15.62 -2.48 7.80
CA GLY A 21 16.28 -1.28 8.30
C GLY A 21 15.37 -0.21 8.91
N LYS A 22 14.05 -0.45 9.01
CA LYS A 22 13.09 0.47 9.63
C LYS A 22 12.92 0.19 11.12
N GLY A 23 12.93 1.22 11.96
CA GLY A 23 12.67 1.09 13.40
C GLY A 23 11.20 0.78 13.69
N ALA A 24 10.94 -0.16 14.60
CA ALA A 24 9.63 -0.60 15.05
C ALA A 24 9.57 -0.71 16.57
N VAL A 25 8.36 -0.68 17.14
CA VAL A 25 8.11 -0.92 18.57
C VAL A 25 7.46 -2.29 18.72
N PHE A 26 8.01 -3.13 19.59
CA PHE A 26 7.57 -4.50 19.86
C PHE A 26 7.00 -4.58 21.28
N ALA A 27 5.98 -5.42 21.47
CA ALA A 27 5.52 -5.80 22.79
C ALA A 27 6.56 -6.69 23.48
N GLU A 28 6.39 -6.92 24.78
CA GLU A 28 7.36 -7.64 25.62
C GLU A 28 7.64 -9.07 25.14
N ASP A 29 6.60 -9.75 24.63
CA ASP A 29 6.62 -11.09 24.04
C ASP A 29 7.22 -11.16 22.62
N GLY A 30 7.70 -10.03 22.09
CA GLY A 30 8.22 -9.93 20.73
C GLY A 30 7.13 -9.87 19.65
N SER A 31 5.85 -9.92 20.04
CA SER A 31 4.74 -9.70 19.11
C SER A 31 4.63 -8.22 18.78
N CYS A 32 4.45 -7.92 17.49
CA CYS A 32 4.11 -6.58 17.05
C CYS A 32 2.58 -6.46 17.06
N LYS A 33 2.00 -6.22 18.24
CA LYS A 33 0.53 -6.11 18.43
C LYS A 33 -0.09 -5.01 17.55
N THR A 34 0.73 -4.02 17.25
CA THR A 34 0.56 -2.98 16.24
C THR A 34 1.84 -2.98 15.43
N CYS A 35 1.94 -3.80 14.38
CA CYS A 35 2.87 -3.45 13.29
C CYS A 35 2.62 -1.98 12.98
N CYS A 36 3.65 -1.18 13.23
CA CYS A 36 3.79 0.25 12.98
C CYS A 36 2.69 0.73 12.05
N GLY A 37 1.82 1.64 12.52
CA GLY A 37 0.70 2.17 11.75
C GLY A 37 1.12 2.25 10.29
N CYS A 38 0.51 1.39 9.47
CA CYS A 38 0.92 1.22 8.09
C CYS A 38 1.01 2.63 7.50
N GLU A 39 2.17 2.99 6.96
CA GLU A 39 2.37 4.30 6.36
C GLU A 39 1.95 4.18 4.90
N PRO A 40 0.91 4.90 4.44
CA PRO A 40 0.48 4.82 3.06
C PRO A 40 1.60 5.27 2.13
N PHE A 41 1.85 4.54 1.03
CA PHE A 41 2.94 4.87 0.11
C PHE A 41 2.62 4.52 -1.34
N LEU A 42 3.32 5.19 -2.25
CA LEU A 42 3.24 4.92 -3.68
C LEU A 42 4.14 3.74 -4.03
N LEU A 43 3.58 2.65 -4.54
CA LEU A 43 4.35 1.49 -4.97
C LEU A 43 4.87 1.66 -6.40
N ALA A 44 4.03 2.16 -7.31
CA ALA A 44 4.41 2.39 -8.69
C ALA A 44 3.52 3.44 -9.36
N SER A 45 3.98 4.03 -10.45
CA SER A 45 3.19 4.98 -11.25
C SER A 45 3.52 4.88 -12.73
N ALA A 46 2.56 5.26 -13.57
CA ALA A 46 2.72 5.29 -15.01
C ALA A 46 1.82 6.37 -15.63
N THR A 47 2.25 6.94 -16.76
CA THR A 47 1.36 7.75 -17.60
C THR A 47 0.69 6.84 -18.61
N THR A 48 -0.64 6.82 -18.63
CA THR A 48 -1.44 5.93 -19.49
C THR A 48 -2.44 6.74 -20.31
N ASN A 49 -2.67 6.30 -21.53
CA ASN A 49 -3.74 6.76 -22.42
C ASN A 49 -4.10 5.58 -23.35
N ARG A 50 -5.14 5.71 -24.16
CA ARG A 50 -5.61 4.66 -25.08
C ARG A 50 -4.60 4.21 -26.15
N ASN A 51 -3.64 5.07 -26.49
CA ASN A 51 -2.62 4.83 -27.51
C ASN A 51 -1.31 4.29 -26.89
N ASN A 52 -1.16 4.38 -25.57
CA ASN A 52 -0.04 3.77 -24.86
C ASN A 52 -0.25 2.25 -24.77
N PRO A 53 0.84 1.46 -24.75
CA PRO A 53 0.74 0.05 -24.41
C PRO A 53 0.15 -0.11 -23.00
N PRO A 54 -0.52 -1.25 -22.72
CA PRO A 54 -1.01 -1.55 -21.38
C PRO A 54 0.11 -1.41 -20.35
N TRP A 55 -0.20 -0.77 -19.22
CA TRP A 55 0.74 -0.72 -18.11
C TRP A 55 0.88 -2.12 -17.50
N ASN A 56 2.05 -2.74 -17.67
CA ASN A 56 2.35 -4.04 -17.08
C ASN A 56 2.48 -3.96 -15.55
N LEU A 57 1.63 -4.70 -14.85
CA LEU A 57 1.55 -4.78 -13.39
C LEU A 57 2.11 -6.08 -12.83
N THR A 58 2.45 -7.04 -13.69
CA THR A 58 3.05 -8.34 -13.31
C THR A 58 4.24 -8.21 -12.35
N PRO A 59 5.15 -7.21 -12.48
CA PRO A 59 6.25 -7.05 -11.54
C PRO A 59 5.84 -6.83 -10.07
N TYR A 60 4.60 -6.38 -9.83
CA TYR A 60 4.08 -6.05 -8.48
C TYR A 60 3.18 -7.14 -7.89
N GLN A 61 3.14 -8.33 -8.49
CA GLN A 61 2.29 -9.45 -8.04
C GLN A 61 3.03 -10.49 -7.20
N GLY A 62 4.33 -10.30 -6.96
CA GLY A 62 5.15 -11.19 -6.14
C GLY A 62 4.83 -11.09 -4.64
N GLU A 63 5.55 -11.89 -3.85
CA GLU A 63 5.55 -11.77 -2.40
C GLU A 63 6.33 -10.53 -1.95
N HIS A 64 6.08 -10.07 -0.72
CA HIS A 64 6.76 -8.94 -0.09
C HIS A 64 6.64 -7.59 -0.83
N MET A 65 5.64 -7.42 -1.70
CA MET A 65 5.40 -6.18 -2.44
C MET A 65 4.84 -5.06 -1.54
N ALA A 66 4.10 -5.44 -0.50
CA ALA A 66 3.55 -4.51 0.47
C ALA A 66 3.49 -5.14 1.87
N PRO A 67 3.38 -4.34 2.96
CA PRO A 67 3.18 -4.88 4.30
C PRO A 67 1.91 -5.75 4.38
N PRO A 68 1.93 -6.87 5.10
CA PRO A 68 0.72 -7.67 5.34
C PRO A 68 -0.40 -6.84 6.00
N ASN A 69 -1.66 -7.24 5.76
CA ASN A 69 -2.86 -6.54 6.27
C ASN A 69 -3.02 -5.09 5.78
N SER A 70 -2.35 -4.73 4.69
CA SER A 70 -2.55 -3.47 3.99
C SER A 70 -3.51 -3.63 2.80
N TYR A 71 -3.76 -2.53 2.09
CA TYR A 71 -4.68 -2.43 0.98
C TYR A 71 -3.93 -1.90 -0.25
N TRP A 72 -4.38 -2.25 -1.44
CA TRP A 72 -3.84 -1.68 -2.67
C TRP A 72 -4.95 -1.05 -3.50
N ARG A 73 -4.61 -0.02 -4.28
CA ARG A 73 -5.52 0.54 -5.28
C ARG A 73 -4.78 1.08 -6.50
N LEU A 74 -5.48 1.12 -7.63
CA LEU A 74 -5.11 1.84 -8.84
C LEU A 74 -5.95 3.12 -8.93
N ILE A 75 -5.32 4.29 -8.96
CA ILE A 75 -6.01 5.59 -9.02
C ILE A 75 -5.35 6.52 -10.03
N GLU A 76 -6.14 7.37 -10.69
CA GLU A 76 -5.62 8.46 -11.50
C GLU A 76 -5.50 9.75 -10.67
N MET A 77 -4.30 10.29 -10.59
CA MET A 77 -4.01 11.47 -9.78
C MET A 77 -4.21 12.79 -10.52
N GLY A 78 -4.19 12.79 -11.86
CA GLY A 78 -4.29 14.01 -12.66
C GLY A 78 -5.59 14.80 -12.46
N SER A 79 -6.69 14.10 -12.19
CA SER A 79 -8.01 14.69 -11.95
C SER A 79 -8.70 14.13 -10.70
N CYS A 80 -7.95 13.44 -9.83
CA CYS A 80 -8.49 12.64 -8.73
C CYS A 80 -9.65 11.73 -9.17
N TYR A 81 -9.51 11.14 -10.35
CA TYR A 81 -10.57 10.38 -11.02
C TYR A 81 -10.42 8.87 -10.72
N PRO A 82 -11.53 8.12 -10.57
CA PRO A 82 -12.94 8.54 -10.68
C PRO A 82 -13.47 9.35 -9.49
N GLY A 83 -14.19 10.45 -9.75
CA GLY A 83 -14.75 11.29 -8.68
C GLY A 83 -15.83 10.63 -7.81
N TRP A 84 -16.49 9.59 -8.33
CA TRP A 84 -17.52 8.81 -7.63
C TRP A 84 -17.04 7.41 -7.23
N HIS A 85 -15.84 7.02 -7.67
CA HIS A 85 -15.29 5.70 -7.41
C HIS A 85 -13.79 5.83 -7.11
N PRO A 86 -13.33 5.49 -5.90
CA PRO A 86 -11.96 5.80 -5.45
C PRO A 86 -10.80 5.09 -6.16
N TRP A 87 -11.07 4.24 -7.15
CA TRP A 87 -10.05 3.47 -7.86
C TRP A 87 -10.58 2.85 -9.15
N TYR A 88 -9.68 2.42 -10.03
CA TYR A 88 -9.96 1.56 -11.19
C TYR A 88 -9.85 0.06 -10.85
N GLY A 89 -9.21 -0.24 -9.73
CA GLY A 89 -9.07 -1.58 -9.17
C GLY A 89 -8.50 -1.46 -7.77
N ALA A 90 -8.93 -2.32 -6.87
CA ALA A 90 -8.45 -2.34 -5.50
C ALA A 90 -8.56 -3.74 -4.91
N GLY A 91 -7.84 -3.97 -3.83
CA GLY A 91 -7.84 -5.25 -3.14
C GLY A 91 -6.91 -5.28 -1.94
N CYS A 92 -6.77 -6.46 -1.38
CA CYS A 92 -6.13 -6.68 -0.10
C CYS A 92 -4.69 -7.14 -0.30
N VAL A 93 -3.84 -6.89 0.69
CA VAL A 93 -2.50 -7.46 0.76
C VAL A 93 -2.52 -8.62 1.75
N ASN A 94 -2.20 -9.82 1.27
CA ASN A 94 -2.25 -11.03 2.09
C ASN A 94 -1.08 -11.12 3.10
N GLY A 95 -1.06 -12.22 3.86
CA GLY A 95 -0.03 -12.49 4.86
C GLY A 95 1.42 -12.53 4.34
N SER A 96 1.63 -12.83 3.05
CA SER A 96 2.97 -12.83 2.42
C SER A 96 3.35 -11.48 1.78
N GLY A 97 2.47 -10.47 1.85
CA GLY A 97 2.72 -9.16 1.26
C GLY A 97 2.38 -9.08 -0.23
N ARG A 98 1.59 -10.03 -0.75
CA ARG A 98 1.13 -10.05 -2.15
C ARG A 98 -0.17 -9.28 -2.32
N LEU A 99 -0.26 -8.48 -3.38
CA LEU A 99 -1.45 -7.74 -3.78
C LEU A 99 -2.47 -8.71 -4.41
N VAL A 100 -3.45 -9.15 -3.62
CA VAL A 100 -4.45 -10.15 -4.03
C VAL A 100 -5.36 -9.56 -5.10
N GLY A 101 -5.51 -10.26 -6.22
CA GLY A 101 -6.39 -9.86 -7.31
C GLY A 101 -5.87 -8.73 -8.19
N LEU A 102 -4.61 -8.30 -8.02
CA LEU A 102 -3.99 -7.31 -8.91
C LEU A 102 -3.94 -7.87 -10.35
N PRO A 103 -4.54 -7.21 -11.35
CA PRO A 103 -4.48 -7.67 -12.74
C PRO A 103 -3.06 -7.62 -13.29
N ASN A 104 -2.78 -8.39 -14.35
CA ASN A 104 -1.48 -8.40 -15.03
C ASN A 104 -1.15 -7.09 -15.73
N GLN A 105 -2.19 -6.34 -16.11
CA GLN A 105 -2.03 -5.07 -16.81
C GLN A 105 -3.22 -4.15 -16.55
N PHE A 106 -2.97 -2.85 -16.74
CA PHE A 106 -4.00 -1.83 -16.80
C PHE A 106 -3.97 -1.15 -18.18
N GLN A 107 -5.11 -1.14 -18.86
CA GLN A 107 -5.29 -0.43 -20.13
C GLN A 107 -6.21 0.77 -19.92
N SER A 108 -5.71 1.97 -20.20
CA SER A 108 -6.54 3.17 -20.26
C SER A 108 -7.32 3.21 -21.58
N ASN A 109 -8.55 3.68 -21.53
CA ASN A 109 -9.39 3.95 -22.71
C ASN A 109 -9.51 5.46 -23.01
N TYR A 110 -8.88 6.31 -22.20
CA TYR A 110 -8.96 7.77 -22.33
C TYR A 110 -8.02 8.29 -23.40
N TYR A 111 -8.46 9.35 -24.11
CA TYR A 111 -7.66 10.02 -25.13
C TYR A 111 -6.57 10.92 -24.56
N TYR A 112 -6.71 11.36 -23.31
CA TYR A 112 -5.73 12.21 -22.62
C TYR A 112 -4.68 11.38 -21.87
N ASN A 113 -3.54 12.00 -21.56
CA ASN A 113 -2.52 11.41 -20.69
C ASN A 113 -2.97 11.44 -19.22
N GLY A 114 -3.38 10.29 -18.68
CA GLY A 114 -3.71 10.11 -17.27
C GLY A 114 -2.49 9.65 -16.47
N TYR A 115 -2.19 10.31 -15.36
CA TYR A 115 -1.14 9.90 -14.44
C TYR A 115 -1.70 8.91 -13.41
N MET A 116 -1.38 7.62 -13.59
CA MET A 116 -1.87 6.50 -12.79
C MET A 116 -0.89 6.13 -11.68
N GLN A 117 -1.42 5.72 -10.54
CA GLN A 117 -0.66 5.24 -9.39
C GLN A 117 -1.22 3.92 -8.88
N LEU A 118 -0.30 3.00 -8.56
CA LEU A 118 -0.53 1.83 -7.72
C LEU A 118 -0.10 2.21 -6.31
N GLN A 119 -1.07 2.41 -5.43
CA GLN A 119 -0.87 2.89 -4.07
C GLN A 119 -1.11 1.77 -3.06
N ILE A 120 -0.37 1.81 -1.96
CA ILE A 120 -0.59 0.99 -0.78
C ILE A 120 -1.20 1.86 0.32
N GLY A 121 -2.33 1.40 0.84
CA GLY A 121 -3.13 2.05 1.85
C GLY A 121 -3.21 1.24 3.13
N CYS A 122 -3.60 1.93 4.18
CA CYS A 122 -3.45 1.48 5.55
C CYS A 122 -4.71 1.78 6.33
N LEU A 123 -5.11 0.93 7.28
CA LEU A 123 -6.26 1.26 8.12
C LEU A 123 -6.02 2.55 8.89
N ASP A 124 -7.04 3.39 8.94
CA ASP A 124 -7.03 4.59 9.76
C ASP A 124 -7.01 4.16 11.24
N PRO A 125 -5.97 4.55 12.01
CA PRO A 125 -5.86 4.17 13.42
C PRO A 125 -6.94 4.80 14.29
N ALA A 126 -7.56 5.91 13.85
CA ALA A 126 -8.66 6.56 14.56
C ALA A 126 -10.02 5.95 14.20
N ASP A 127 -10.14 5.30 13.03
CA ASP A 127 -11.39 4.71 12.56
C ASP A 127 -11.13 3.51 11.62
N PRO A 128 -11.23 2.26 12.12
CA PRO A 128 -10.88 1.07 11.35
C PRO A 128 -11.83 0.77 10.17
N ASN A 129 -12.87 1.59 9.98
CA ASN A 129 -13.76 1.55 8.82
C ASN A 129 -13.22 2.35 7.63
N TYR A 130 -12.06 2.99 7.76
CA TYR A 130 -11.45 3.76 6.69
C TYR A 130 -10.03 3.29 6.38
N ILE A 131 -9.63 3.53 5.13
CA ILE A 131 -8.29 3.32 4.61
C ILE A 131 -7.69 4.70 4.29
N LEU A 132 -6.49 4.94 4.80
CA LEU A 132 -5.65 6.07 4.47
C LEU A 132 -4.77 5.72 3.26
N TRP A 133 -4.63 6.68 2.35
CA TRP A 133 -3.89 6.55 1.10
C TRP A 133 -2.87 7.68 0.96
N PRO A 134 -1.76 7.46 0.23
CA PRO A 134 -0.79 8.51 -0.02
C PRO A 134 -1.34 9.58 -0.97
N GLY A 135 -0.76 10.78 -0.88
CA GLY A 135 -1.08 11.91 -1.76
C GLY A 135 -2.34 12.68 -1.33
N SER A 136 -2.87 13.48 -2.26
CA SER A 136 -3.97 14.42 -2.00
C SER A 136 -5.33 13.96 -2.55
N CYS A 137 -5.33 13.04 -3.52
CA CYS A 137 -6.57 12.54 -4.13
C CYS A 137 -7.18 11.41 -3.30
N GLN A 138 -8.37 11.67 -2.76
CA GLN A 138 -9.15 10.67 -2.03
C GLN A 138 -8.28 9.94 -0.99
N SER A 139 -7.56 10.73 -0.19
CA SER A 139 -6.55 10.28 0.79
C SER A 139 -7.15 9.46 1.94
N ARG A 140 -8.48 9.44 2.08
CA ARG A 140 -9.23 8.63 3.03
C ARG A 140 -10.47 8.08 2.34
N THR A 141 -10.64 6.76 2.33
CA THR A 141 -11.80 6.10 1.70
C THR A 141 -12.43 5.09 2.66
N PRO A 142 -13.72 4.77 2.51
CA PRO A 142 -14.31 3.64 3.22
C PRO A 142 -13.52 2.36 2.96
N ARG A 143 -13.37 1.55 4.00
CA ARG A 143 -12.78 0.22 3.94
C ARG A 143 -13.71 -0.71 3.17
N TYR A 144 -13.15 -1.42 2.21
CA TYR A 144 -13.83 -2.50 1.52
C TYR A 144 -13.47 -3.86 2.13
N SER A 145 -14.30 -4.85 1.86
CA SER A 145 -14.12 -6.20 2.39
C SER A 145 -12.96 -6.94 1.73
N CYS A 146 -12.25 -7.65 2.60
CA CYS A 146 -11.22 -8.64 2.39
C CYS A 146 -11.63 -9.82 3.28
#